data_AF-L1P1A1-F1
#
_entry.id   AF-L1P1A1-F1
#
_cell.length_a   1.000
_cell.length_b   1.000
_cell.length_c   1.000
_cell.angle_alpha   90.00
_cell.angle_beta   90.00
_cell.angle_gamma   90.00
#
_symmetry.space_group_name_H-M   'P 1'
#
loop_
_entity.id
_entity.type
_entity.pdbx_description
1 polymer ?
#
loop_
_entity_poly.entity_id
_entity_poly.type
_entity_poly.pdbx_seq_one_letter_code
_entity_poly.pdbx_strand_id
1 'polypeptide(L)'
;MFFSKLFNKIELTSEMKLMAEKMIDNKWFRNCGKVNDFNIPFDYQFSSGIEEVEKQLSYRNDIKGFVTLENLFIEVGFRGQIFLSLHNKKEHNSWNRITDLIVKNYIKNKKFDFSKIESLYFDSVYNVNVNLLLKEVFITTLREIYFQEKVENYPFFFTKIIDVYLKGNIITGWGGKFSNHNQQIKEIAPISPEEGILTVW
;
A
#
# COMPACT_ATOMS: atom_id res chain seq x y z
N MET A 1 -2.83 -22.50 37.50
CA MET A 1 -3.55 -22.46 36.21
C MET A 1 -4.28 -21.11 36.07
N PHE A 2 -3.54 -19.99 36.00
CA PHE A 2 -4.13 -18.64 36.12
C PHE A 2 -3.47 -17.54 35.26
N PHE A 3 -2.77 -17.91 34.18
CA PHE A 3 -2.22 -16.94 33.21
C PHE A 3 -2.55 -17.25 31.75
N SER A 4 -3.38 -18.27 31.48
CA SER A 4 -3.77 -18.65 30.10
C SER A 4 -5.00 -17.91 29.56
N LYS A 5 -5.44 -16.83 30.24
CA LYS A 5 -6.63 -16.03 29.86
C LYS A 5 -6.37 -14.53 29.66
N LEU A 6 -5.10 -14.11 29.55
CA LEU A 6 -4.76 -12.87 28.82
C LEU A 6 -4.88 -13.19 27.34
N PHE A 7 -6.11 -13.18 26.83
CA PHE A 7 -6.34 -13.27 25.39
C PHE A 7 -5.52 -12.19 24.69
N ASN A 8 -4.65 -12.58 23.76
CA ASN A 8 -3.92 -11.70 22.84
C ASN A 8 -4.91 -10.74 22.16
N LYS A 9 -5.15 -9.59 22.78
CA LYS A 9 -5.99 -8.54 22.23
C LYS A 9 -5.15 -7.84 21.17
N ILE A 10 -5.61 -7.91 19.93
CA ILE A 10 -5.00 -7.16 18.83
C ILE A 10 -5.31 -5.70 19.10
N GLU A 11 -4.28 -4.88 19.16
CA GLU A 11 -4.35 -3.45 19.44
C GLU A 11 -3.46 -2.68 18.46
N LEU A 12 -3.77 -1.40 18.26
CA LEU A 12 -2.96 -0.51 17.44
C LEU A 12 -1.66 -0.21 18.19
N THR A 13 -0.53 -0.50 17.54
CA THR A 13 0.81 -0.23 18.07
C THR A 13 1.10 1.27 18.02
N SER A 14 2.17 1.72 18.69
CA SER A 14 2.53 3.14 18.71
C SER A 14 2.97 3.61 17.33
N GLU A 15 3.69 2.76 16.62
CA GLU A 15 4.23 2.97 15.28
C GLU A 15 3.09 3.06 14.26
N MET A 16 2.07 2.20 14.37
CA MET A 16 0.85 2.31 13.56
C MET A 16 0.15 3.65 13.78
N LYS A 17 0.00 4.10 15.03
CA LYS A 17 -0.66 5.38 15.33
C LYS A 17 0.13 6.55 14.76
N LEU A 18 1.45 6.55 14.94
CA LEU A 18 2.34 7.57 14.39
C LEU A 18 2.25 7.64 12.86
N MET A 19 2.25 6.49 12.17
CA MET A 19 2.09 6.47 10.72
C MET A 19 0.70 6.94 10.29
N ALA A 20 -0.36 6.51 10.99
CA ALA A 20 -1.72 6.92 10.70
C ALA A 20 -1.87 8.44 10.81
N GLU A 21 -1.33 9.05 11.87
CA GLU A 21 -1.31 10.51 12.06
C GLU A 21 -0.57 11.21 10.92
N LYS A 22 0.62 10.72 10.54
CA LYS A 22 1.35 11.26 9.39
C LYS A 22 0.55 11.23 8.09
N MET A 23 -0.18 10.13 7.83
CA MET A 23 -1.00 9.98 6.62
C MET A 23 -2.28 10.82 6.68
N ILE A 24 -2.88 10.99 7.86
CA ILE A 24 -4.08 11.83 8.06
C ILE A 24 -3.73 13.30 7.87
N ASP A 25 -2.61 13.76 8.44
CA ASP A 25 -2.17 15.15 8.36
C ASP A 25 -1.43 15.46 7.04
N ASN A 26 -1.20 14.45 6.21
CA ASN A 26 -0.50 14.61 4.94
C ASN A 26 -1.28 15.54 4.00
N LYS A 27 -0.55 16.47 3.38
CA LYS A 27 -1.07 17.26 2.26
C LYS A 27 -0.99 16.41 1.00
N TRP A 28 -1.99 15.56 0.80
CA TRP A 28 -2.09 14.65 -0.35
C TRP A 28 -2.04 15.39 -1.68
N PHE A 29 -1.40 14.76 -2.67
CA PHE A 29 -1.36 15.18 -4.08
C PHE A 29 -0.75 16.57 -4.37
N ARG A 30 -0.20 17.26 -3.36
CA ARG A 30 0.35 18.63 -3.49
C ARG A 30 1.49 18.78 -4.51
N ASN A 31 2.12 17.67 -4.88
CA ASN A 31 3.29 17.62 -5.75
C ASN A 31 3.10 16.73 -6.98
N CYS A 32 1.87 16.27 -7.27
CA CYS A 32 1.60 15.58 -8.53
C CYS A 32 1.97 16.45 -9.73
N GLY A 33 2.65 15.85 -10.71
CA GLY A 33 3.21 16.52 -11.88
C GLY A 33 4.55 17.22 -11.65
N LYS A 34 5.15 17.07 -10.46
CA LYS A 34 6.49 17.61 -10.15
C LYS A 34 7.46 16.48 -9.87
N VAL A 35 8.66 16.63 -10.43
CA VAL A 35 9.81 15.79 -10.10
C VAL A 35 10.19 16.00 -8.64
N ASN A 36 10.39 14.90 -7.93
CA ASN A 36 10.86 14.86 -6.55
C ASN A 36 11.84 13.71 -6.37
N ASP A 37 12.73 13.86 -5.39
CA ASP A 37 13.58 12.77 -4.95
C ASP A 37 12.88 12.01 -3.82
N PHE A 38 12.84 10.68 -3.92
CA PHE A 38 12.24 9.82 -2.90
C PHE A 38 13.31 8.97 -2.22
N ASN A 39 13.23 8.83 -0.90
CA ASN A 39 14.10 7.91 -0.16
C ASN A 39 13.45 6.52 -0.15
N ILE A 40 13.47 5.87 -1.31
CA ILE A 40 12.87 4.54 -1.53
C ILE A 40 13.91 3.61 -2.17
N PRO A 41 13.83 2.30 -1.92
CA PRO A 41 14.80 1.34 -2.47
C PRO A 41 14.49 0.93 -3.92
N PHE A 42 13.47 1.52 -4.55
CA PHE A 42 13.00 1.16 -5.89
C PHE A 42 13.40 2.23 -6.89
N ASP A 43 13.78 1.80 -8.09
CA ASP A 43 13.87 2.71 -9.23
C ASP A 43 12.47 3.28 -9.53
N TYR A 44 12.43 4.53 -9.99
CA TYR A 44 11.19 5.19 -10.37
C TYR A 44 11.36 6.08 -11.60
N GLN A 45 10.27 6.25 -12.32
CA GLN A 45 10.15 7.16 -13.45
C GLN A 45 8.89 8.01 -13.30
N PHE A 46 8.93 9.23 -13.81
CA PHE A 46 7.78 10.13 -13.79
C PHE A 46 6.93 9.97 -15.05
N SER A 47 5.61 9.92 -14.88
CA SER A 47 4.67 10.06 -15.99
C SER A 47 4.75 11.46 -16.60
N SER A 48 4.61 11.54 -17.92
CA SER A 48 4.82 12.76 -18.71
C SER A 48 3.75 13.84 -18.51
N GLY A 49 2.55 13.47 -18.05
CA GLY A 49 1.45 14.40 -17.81
C GLY A 49 0.15 13.71 -17.37
N ILE A 50 -0.88 14.51 -17.10
CA ILE A 50 -2.17 14.03 -16.57
C ILE A 50 -2.89 13.06 -17.52
N GLU A 51 -2.79 13.26 -18.84
CA GLU A 51 -3.40 12.35 -19.83
C GLU A 51 -2.81 10.93 -19.73
N GLU A 52 -1.49 10.82 -19.55
CA GLU A 52 -0.83 9.53 -19.36
C GLU A 52 -1.25 8.88 -18.03
N VAL A 53 -1.36 9.69 -16.97
CA VAL A 53 -1.75 9.24 -15.63
C VAL A 53 -3.18 8.70 -15.63
N GLU A 54 -4.12 9.46 -16.19
CA GLU A 54 -5.51 9.02 -16.34
C GLU A 54 -5.58 7.72 -17.14
N LYS A 55 -4.84 7.63 -18.24
CA LYS A 55 -4.76 6.41 -19.04
C LYS A 55 -4.23 5.23 -18.24
N GLN A 56 -3.11 5.39 -17.54
CA GLN A 56 -2.49 4.35 -16.71
C GLN A 56 -3.43 3.86 -15.59
N LEU A 57 -4.11 4.79 -14.91
CA LEU A 57 -5.04 4.49 -13.82
C LEU A 57 -6.38 3.91 -14.31
N SER A 58 -6.73 4.11 -15.58
CA SER A 58 -7.93 3.53 -16.19
C SER A 58 -7.77 2.07 -16.65
N TYR A 59 -6.54 1.54 -16.70
CA TYR A 59 -6.29 0.17 -17.12
C TYR A 59 -6.87 -0.82 -16.12
N ARG A 60 -7.71 -1.74 -16.62
CA ARG A 60 -8.31 -2.82 -15.82
C ARG A 60 -7.47 -4.10 -15.79
N ASN A 61 -6.53 -4.24 -16.72
CA ASN A 61 -5.65 -5.40 -16.83
C ASN A 61 -4.24 -4.91 -17.12
N ASP A 62 -3.25 -5.72 -16.73
CA ASP A 62 -1.86 -5.48 -17.09
C ASP A 62 -1.71 -5.37 -18.61
N ILE A 63 -0.87 -4.45 -19.03
CA ILE A 63 -0.45 -4.33 -20.42
C ILE A 63 1.00 -4.79 -20.53
N LYS A 64 1.47 -5.03 -21.76
CA LYS A 64 2.81 -5.59 -21.98
C LYS A 64 3.88 -4.69 -21.35
N GLY A 65 4.48 -5.17 -20.26
CA GLY A 65 5.56 -4.48 -19.54
C GLY A 65 5.10 -3.45 -18.51
N PHE A 66 3.80 -3.40 -18.19
CA PHE A 66 3.27 -2.51 -17.16
C PHE A 66 2.16 -3.21 -16.37
N VAL A 67 2.37 -3.30 -15.06
CA VAL A 67 1.40 -3.80 -14.09
C VAL A 67 0.58 -2.62 -13.58
N THR A 68 -0.75 -2.77 -13.56
CA THR A 68 -1.65 -1.69 -13.10
C THR A 68 -1.47 -1.41 -11.62
N LEU A 69 -1.87 -0.22 -11.16
CA LEU A 69 -1.85 0.12 -9.74
C LEU A 69 -2.62 -0.91 -8.90
N GLU A 70 -3.80 -1.33 -9.37
CA GLU A 70 -4.63 -2.33 -8.71
C GLU A 70 -3.91 -3.68 -8.59
N ASN A 71 -3.33 -4.19 -9.68
CA ASN A 71 -2.62 -5.47 -9.65
C ASN A 71 -1.34 -5.42 -8.82
N LEU A 72 -0.62 -4.30 -8.83
CA LEU A 72 0.51 -4.07 -7.93
C LEU A 72 0.06 -4.20 -6.46
N PHE A 73 -1.05 -3.56 -6.09
CA PHE A 73 -1.53 -3.57 -4.71
C PHE A 73 -2.08 -4.93 -4.30
N ILE A 74 -2.76 -5.63 -5.22
CA ILE A 74 -3.20 -7.02 -5.03
C ILE A 74 -1.97 -7.91 -4.77
N GLU A 75 -0.93 -7.79 -5.58
CA GLU A 75 0.29 -8.60 -5.43
C GLU A 75 0.96 -8.36 -4.07
N VAL A 76 1.07 -7.09 -3.63
CA VAL A 76 1.60 -6.74 -2.31
C VAL A 76 0.80 -7.40 -1.18
N GLY A 77 -0.53 -7.28 -1.24
CA GLY A 77 -1.42 -7.91 -0.26
C GLY A 77 -1.32 -9.43 -0.26
N PHE A 78 -1.24 -10.03 -1.45
CA PHE A 78 -1.12 -11.48 -1.65
C PHE A 78 0.18 -12.02 -1.08
N ARG A 79 1.33 -11.41 -1.40
CA ARG A 79 2.64 -11.81 -0.87
C ARG A 79 2.66 -11.79 0.66
N GLY A 80 2.12 -10.73 1.28
CA GLY A 80 1.97 -10.61 2.73
C GLY A 80 1.11 -11.73 3.34
N GLN A 81 -0.07 -11.97 2.77
CA GLN A 81 -1.00 -12.97 3.29
C GLN A 81 -0.46 -14.40 3.15
N ILE A 82 0.13 -14.73 2.00
CA ILE A 82 0.71 -16.05 1.74
C ILE A 82 1.91 -16.30 2.64
N PHE A 83 2.78 -15.30 2.86
CA PHE A 83 3.91 -15.44 3.77
C PHE A 83 3.46 -15.83 5.17
N LEU A 84 2.42 -15.17 5.69
CA LEU A 84 1.86 -15.53 6.99
C LEU A 84 1.23 -16.93 6.97
N SER A 85 0.54 -17.31 5.90
CA SER A 85 -0.06 -18.65 5.79
C SER A 85 1.00 -19.76 5.84
N LEU A 86 2.13 -19.55 5.16
CA LEU A 86 3.22 -20.52 5.06
C LEU A 86 4.08 -20.57 6.33
N HIS A 87 4.43 -19.41 6.89
CA HIS A 87 5.47 -19.31 7.93
C HIS A 87 4.93 -18.90 9.31
N ASN A 88 3.75 -18.27 9.39
CA ASN A 88 3.23 -17.63 10.62
C ASN A 88 1.70 -17.79 10.75
N LYS A 89 1.22 -19.04 10.83
CA LYS A 89 -0.22 -19.37 10.81
C LYS A 89 -1.04 -18.66 11.90
N LYS A 90 -0.45 -18.39 13.08
CA LYS A 90 -1.15 -17.68 14.16
C LYS A 90 -1.42 -16.22 13.77
N GLU A 91 -0.43 -15.58 13.16
CA GLU A 91 -0.47 -14.20 12.70
C GLU A 91 -1.34 -14.07 11.45
N HIS A 92 -1.38 -15.08 10.58
CA HIS A 92 -2.33 -15.14 9.46
C HIS A 92 -3.77 -14.97 9.95
N ASN A 93 -4.17 -15.66 11.03
CA ASN A 93 -5.51 -15.55 11.62
C ASN A 93 -5.82 -14.14 12.17
N SER A 94 -4.79 -13.30 12.34
CA SER A 94 -4.92 -11.92 12.80
C SER A 94 -5.15 -10.92 11.66
N TRP A 95 -4.95 -11.30 10.39
CA TRP A 95 -5.02 -10.41 9.21
C TRP A 95 -6.34 -9.63 9.09
N ASN A 96 -7.47 -10.33 9.18
CA ASN A 96 -8.78 -9.67 9.10
C ASN A 96 -9.05 -8.84 10.36
N ARG A 97 -8.63 -9.33 11.53
CA ARG A 97 -8.84 -8.64 12.81
C ARG A 97 -8.07 -7.32 12.88
N ILE A 98 -6.84 -7.27 12.37
CA ILE A 98 -6.07 -6.01 12.29
C ILE A 98 -6.69 -5.05 11.26
N THR A 99 -7.17 -5.56 10.13
CA THR A 99 -7.89 -4.76 9.11
C THR A 99 -9.16 -4.15 9.69
N ASP A 100 -9.97 -4.94 10.41
CA ASP A 100 -11.18 -4.47 11.08
C ASP A 100 -10.86 -3.41 12.14
N LEU A 101 -9.77 -3.59 12.88
CA LEU A 101 -9.32 -2.62 13.87
C LEU A 101 -8.95 -1.28 13.22
N ILE A 102 -8.18 -1.30 12.12
CA ILE A 102 -7.84 -0.10 11.35
C ILE A 102 -9.10 0.59 10.81
N VAL A 103 -9.98 -0.18 10.16
CA VAL A 103 -11.24 0.33 9.59
C VAL A 103 -12.11 0.96 10.67
N LYS A 104 -12.25 0.33 11.84
CA LYS A 104 -13.04 0.87 12.95
C LYS A 104 -12.45 2.18 13.49
N ASN A 105 -11.12 2.26 13.62
CA ASN A 105 -10.46 3.38 14.30
C ASN A 105 -10.18 4.58 13.40
N TYR A 106 -10.12 4.41 12.08
CA TYR A 106 -9.73 5.48 11.17
C TYR A 106 -10.71 5.72 10.02
N ILE A 107 -11.35 4.68 9.50
CA ILE A 107 -12.22 4.81 8.31
C ILE A 107 -13.67 5.05 8.71
N LYS A 108 -14.26 4.19 9.55
CA LYS A 108 -15.68 4.28 9.95
C LYS A 108 -16.00 5.56 10.73
N ASN A 109 -15.02 6.09 11.47
CA ASN A 109 -15.14 7.35 12.19
C ASN A 109 -14.65 8.57 11.39
N LYS A 110 -14.36 8.40 10.10
CA LYS A 110 -13.93 9.45 9.15
C LYS A 110 -12.69 10.23 9.58
N LYS A 111 -11.79 9.64 10.39
CA LYS A 111 -10.48 10.25 10.66
C LYS A 111 -9.60 10.26 9.41
N PHE A 112 -9.72 9.24 8.57
CA PHE A 112 -9.13 9.17 7.24
C PHE A 112 -10.23 9.01 6.19
N ASP A 113 -10.76 10.15 5.72
CA ASP A 113 -11.81 10.21 4.71
C ASP A 113 -11.19 10.25 3.31
N PHE A 114 -10.78 9.07 2.83
CA PHE A 114 -10.08 8.92 1.55
C PHE A 114 -10.91 9.47 0.36
N SER A 115 -12.23 9.23 0.33
CA SER A 115 -13.10 9.74 -0.74
C SER A 115 -13.13 11.27 -0.77
N LYS A 116 -13.16 11.91 0.42
CA LYS A 116 -13.07 13.37 0.50
C LYS A 116 -11.69 13.87 0.05
N ILE A 117 -10.62 13.17 0.43
CA ILE A 117 -9.25 13.54 0.05
C ILE A 117 -9.08 13.47 -1.48
N GLU A 118 -9.46 12.35 -2.10
CA GLU A 118 -9.39 12.15 -3.55
C GLU A 118 -10.23 13.20 -4.28
N SER A 119 -11.49 13.39 -3.88
CA SER A 119 -12.39 14.36 -4.51
C SER A 119 -11.88 15.80 -4.43
N LEU A 120 -11.43 16.25 -3.26
CA LEU A 120 -11.03 17.65 -3.05
C LEU A 120 -9.64 17.96 -3.60
N TYR A 121 -8.69 17.03 -3.50
CA TYR A 121 -7.29 17.31 -3.76
C TYR A 121 -6.77 16.68 -5.05
N PHE A 122 -7.52 15.77 -5.67
CA PHE A 122 -7.19 15.19 -6.97
C PHE A 122 -8.25 15.54 -8.01
N ASP A 123 -9.47 15.02 -7.86
CA ASP A 123 -10.50 15.12 -8.90
C ASP A 123 -10.81 16.58 -9.24
N SER A 124 -11.02 17.42 -8.23
CA SER A 124 -11.32 18.85 -8.43
C SER A 124 -10.13 19.65 -8.98
N VAL A 125 -8.89 19.19 -8.77
CA VAL A 125 -7.68 19.92 -9.15
C VAL A 125 -7.26 19.57 -10.57
N TYR A 126 -7.35 18.29 -10.92
CA TYR A 126 -6.87 17.76 -12.19
C TYR A 126 -8.00 17.41 -13.18
N ASN A 127 -9.26 17.49 -12.74
CA ASN A 127 -10.44 17.15 -13.54
C ASN A 127 -10.41 15.70 -14.08
N VAL A 128 -9.96 14.78 -13.24
CA VAL A 128 -9.85 13.34 -13.54
C VAL A 128 -10.50 12.56 -12.41
N ASN A 129 -11.39 11.61 -12.74
CA ASN A 129 -12.04 10.73 -11.77
C ASN A 129 -11.54 9.29 -11.97
N VAL A 130 -10.58 8.89 -11.15
CA VAL A 130 -9.93 7.58 -11.20
C VAL A 130 -9.75 7.03 -9.79
N ASN A 131 -9.66 5.71 -9.66
CA ASN A 131 -9.45 5.09 -8.37
C ASN A 131 -7.96 5.14 -7.99
N LEU A 132 -7.62 5.95 -6.99
CA LEU A 132 -6.25 6.07 -6.47
C LEU A 132 -5.92 5.03 -5.39
N LEU A 133 -6.89 4.19 -5.02
CA LEU A 133 -6.76 3.12 -4.03
C LEU A 133 -6.20 3.64 -2.70
N LEU A 134 -6.53 4.87 -2.33
CA LEU A 134 -5.92 5.54 -1.17
C LEU A 134 -6.29 4.84 0.15
N LYS A 135 -7.47 4.24 0.20
CA LYS A 135 -7.89 3.38 1.31
C LYS A 135 -6.97 2.17 1.45
N GLU A 136 -6.62 1.51 0.36
CA GLU A 136 -5.74 0.34 0.33
C GLU A 136 -4.31 0.72 0.71
N VAL A 137 -3.81 1.88 0.26
CA VAL A 137 -2.51 2.44 0.71
C VAL A 137 -2.52 2.57 2.23
N PHE A 138 -3.54 3.21 2.80
CA PHE A 138 -3.64 3.43 4.25
C PHE A 138 -3.74 2.13 5.04
N ILE A 139 -4.68 1.24 4.69
CA ILE A 139 -4.88 -0.01 5.41
C ILE A 139 -3.66 -0.91 5.31
N THR A 140 -3.08 -1.06 4.13
CA THR A 140 -1.96 -1.97 3.92
C THR A 140 -0.69 -1.46 4.59
N THR A 141 -0.39 -0.16 4.52
CA THR A 141 0.76 0.42 5.23
C THR A 141 0.70 0.13 6.73
N LEU A 142 -0.45 0.39 7.36
CA LEU A 142 -0.60 0.15 8.81
C LEU A 142 -0.52 -1.35 9.15
N ARG A 143 -1.05 -2.21 8.27
CA ARG A 143 -0.97 -3.66 8.44
C ARG A 143 0.48 -4.17 8.31
N GLU A 144 1.25 -3.64 7.36
CA GLU A 144 2.67 -3.98 7.23
C GLU A 144 3.44 -3.62 8.50
N ILE A 145 3.24 -2.42 9.05
CA ILE A 145 3.87 -1.99 10.31
C ILE A 145 3.54 -2.98 11.43
N TYR A 146 2.27 -3.34 11.59
CA TYR A 146 1.83 -4.29 12.62
C TYR A 146 2.53 -5.65 12.51
N PHE A 147 2.67 -6.19 11.30
CA PHE A 147 3.28 -7.50 11.10
C PHE A 147 4.81 -7.46 11.15
N GLN A 148 5.46 -6.38 10.70
CA GLN A 148 6.91 -6.19 10.84
C GLN A 148 7.37 -6.25 12.30
N GLU A 149 6.58 -5.70 13.23
CA GLU A 149 6.89 -5.75 14.66
C GLU A 149 6.79 -7.16 15.27
N LYS A 150 6.13 -8.10 14.59
CA LYS A 150 5.76 -9.42 15.14
C LYS A 150 6.37 -10.58 14.39
N VAL A 151 6.70 -10.37 13.12
CA VAL A 151 7.08 -11.41 12.18
C VAL A 151 8.37 -10.97 11.51
N GLU A 152 9.44 -11.68 11.84
CA GLU A 152 10.73 -11.50 11.19
C GLU A 152 10.60 -11.79 9.68
N ASN A 153 11.27 -10.95 8.87
CA ASN A 153 11.28 -11.07 7.40
C ASN A 153 9.91 -11.00 6.72
N TYR A 154 8.88 -10.45 7.38
CA TYR A 154 7.58 -10.21 6.75
C TYR A 154 7.75 -9.39 5.44
N PRO A 155 7.11 -9.76 4.32
CA PRO A 155 7.30 -9.05 3.07
C PRO A 155 6.51 -7.74 3.08
N PHE A 156 7.24 -6.64 3.08
CA PHE A 156 6.67 -5.29 3.10
C PHE A 156 7.09 -4.49 1.87
N PHE A 157 6.16 -3.70 1.36
CA PHE A 157 6.30 -2.86 0.18
C PHE A 157 5.84 -1.45 0.46
N PHE A 158 4.62 -1.25 0.97
CA PHE A 158 4.06 0.09 1.20
C PHE A 158 4.91 0.92 2.16
N THR A 159 5.41 0.33 3.24
CA THR A 159 6.33 1.00 4.17
C THR A 159 7.65 1.43 3.53
N LYS A 160 8.09 0.79 2.43
CA LYS A 160 9.27 1.20 1.64
C LYS A 160 8.97 2.33 0.65
N ILE A 161 7.73 2.45 0.16
CA ILE A 161 7.33 3.42 -0.87
C ILE A 161 6.52 4.61 -0.32
N ILE A 162 6.17 4.59 0.97
CA ILE A 162 5.29 5.58 1.60
C ILE A 162 5.82 7.02 1.47
N ASP A 163 7.14 7.20 1.32
CA ASP A 163 7.76 8.51 1.11
C ASP A 163 7.22 9.21 -0.15
N VAL A 164 6.87 8.46 -1.21
CA VAL A 164 6.23 9.01 -2.43
C VAL A 164 4.93 9.73 -2.07
N TYR A 165 4.07 9.05 -1.31
CA TYR A 165 2.79 9.59 -0.89
C TYR A 165 2.93 10.72 0.13
N LEU A 166 3.84 10.60 1.10
CA LEU A 166 4.08 11.63 2.12
C LEU A 166 4.68 12.90 1.52
N LYS A 167 5.40 12.80 0.40
CA LYS A 167 5.85 13.95 -0.39
C LYS A 167 4.76 14.54 -1.28
N GLY A 168 3.61 13.90 -1.39
CA GLY A 168 2.44 14.38 -2.11
C GLY A 168 2.43 14.05 -3.59
N ASN A 169 3.17 13.02 -3.99
CA ASN A 169 3.09 12.39 -5.30
C ASN A 169 2.20 11.13 -5.23
N ILE A 170 1.92 10.53 -6.39
CA ILE A 170 1.20 9.26 -6.47
C ILE A 170 1.97 8.23 -7.27
N ILE A 171 1.74 6.96 -6.98
CA ILE A 171 2.15 5.85 -7.84
C ILE A 171 1.00 5.55 -8.78
N THR A 172 1.30 5.35 -10.06
CA THR A 172 0.31 5.05 -11.10
C THR A 172 0.39 3.61 -11.61
N GLY A 173 1.47 2.90 -11.28
CA GLY A 173 1.66 1.48 -11.56
C GLY A 173 3.12 1.06 -11.46
N TRP A 174 3.45 -0.05 -12.13
CA TRP A 174 4.77 -0.66 -12.09
C TRP A 174 5.22 -1.06 -13.49
N GLY A 175 6.31 -0.46 -13.97
CA GLY A 175 7.00 -0.88 -15.19
C GLY A 175 7.78 -2.16 -14.94
N GLY A 176 7.34 -3.27 -15.52
CA GLY A 176 7.92 -4.58 -15.29
C GLY A 176 6.88 -5.70 -15.34
N LYS A 177 7.22 -6.85 -14.75
CA LYS A 177 6.31 -7.99 -14.57
C LYS A 177 6.68 -8.74 -13.30
N PHE A 178 5.70 -9.28 -12.58
CA PHE A 178 5.95 -10.21 -11.49
C PHE A 178 6.13 -11.63 -12.02
N SER A 179 6.92 -12.42 -11.29
CA SER A 179 7.10 -13.84 -11.53
C SER A 179 5.74 -14.56 -11.39
N ASN A 180 5.33 -15.30 -12.43
CA ASN A 180 3.98 -15.89 -12.57
C ASN A 180 3.48 -16.67 -11.33
N HIS A 181 2.25 -16.40 -10.89
CA HIS A 181 1.53 -17.07 -9.78
C HIS A 181 1.24 -18.57 -9.95
N ASN A 182 1.66 -19.18 -11.07
CA ASN A 182 1.32 -20.57 -11.43
C ASN A 182 2.36 -21.61 -10.98
N GLN A 183 3.41 -21.21 -10.26
CA GLN A 183 4.30 -22.16 -9.59
C GLN A 183 3.72 -22.51 -8.22
N GLN A 184 3.85 -23.77 -7.79
CA GLN A 184 3.56 -24.13 -6.39
C GLN A 184 4.39 -23.19 -5.50
N ILE A 185 3.73 -22.21 -4.87
CA ILE A 185 4.39 -21.18 -4.07
C ILE A 185 4.87 -21.87 -2.79
N LYS A 186 6.05 -22.46 -2.87
CA LYS A 186 6.77 -23.03 -1.71
C LYS A 186 7.57 -21.96 -0.99
N GLU A 187 7.90 -20.88 -1.68
CA GLU A 187 8.64 -19.73 -1.18
C GLU A 187 7.97 -18.46 -1.70
N ILE A 188 7.78 -17.47 -0.82
CA ILE A 188 7.21 -16.17 -1.16
C ILE A 188 8.14 -15.08 -0.61
N ALA A 189 8.49 -14.13 -1.46
CA ALA A 189 9.46 -13.08 -1.15
C ALA A 189 8.82 -11.69 -1.37
N PRO A 190 9.33 -10.63 -0.72
CA PRO A 190 8.93 -9.26 -1.03
C PRO A 190 9.12 -8.94 -2.52
N ILE A 191 8.40 -7.95 -3.05
CA ILE A 191 8.70 -7.40 -4.38
C ILE A 191 10.13 -6.86 -4.35
N SER A 192 10.95 -7.34 -5.29
CA SER A 192 12.36 -6.97 -5.37
C SER A 192 12.52 -5.66 -6.15
N PRO A 193 13.43 -4.76 -5.75
CA PRO A 193 13.76 -3.57 -6.55
C PRO A 193 14.15 -3.89 -8.00
N GLU A 194 14.75 -5.05 -8.24
CA GLU A 194 15.21 -5.48 -9.55
C GLU A 194 14.08 -6.04 -10.44
N GLU A 195 12.87 -6.25 -9.91
CA GLU A 195 11.71 -6.75 -10.68
C GLU A 195 11.07 -5.68 -11.59
N GLY A 196 11.48 -4.40 -11.45
CA GLY A 196 10.89 -3.30 -12.22
C GLY A 196 11.05 -1.92 -11.60
N ILE A 197 10.26 -0.98 -12.11
CA ILE A 197 10.38 0.46 -11.87
C ILE A 197 9.00 0.99 -11.46
N LEU A 198 8.93 1.80 -10.42
CA LEU A 198 7.71 2.51 -10.04
C LEU A 198 7.39 3.60 -11.05
N THR A 199 6.15 3.67 -11.52
CA THR A 199 5.68 4.84 -12.26
C THR A 199 5.02 5.80 -11.28
N VAL A 200 5.51 7.04 -11.23
CA VAL A 200 5.12 8.08 -10.28
C VAL A 200 4.59 9.31 -11.01
N TRP A 201 3.69 10.06 -10.38
CA TRP A 201 3.27 11.37 -10.83
C TRP A 201 3.37 12.41 -9.71
#